data_AF-A0A251T380-F1
#
_entry.id   AF-A0A251T380-F1
#
_cell.length_a   1.000
_cell.length_b   1.000
_cell.length_c   1.000
_cell.angle_alpha   90.00
_cell.angle_beta   90.00
_cell.angle_gamma   90.00
#
_symmetry.space_group_name_H-M   'P 1'
#
loop_
_entity.id
_entity.type
_entity.pdbx_description
1 polymer ?
#
loop_
_entity_poly.entity_id
_entity_poly.type
_entity_poly.pdbx_seq_one_letter_code
_entity_poly.pdbx_strand_id
1 'polypeptide(L)'
;MLLHLLFFSVILTITSPSPTSVQTNCTRVCSDGRGTNSVPYPFGFSDGCEIRLDCTAAGQTNVGTYNVQNITSDHMMVNFPANCDREFEQIQLFNNNSNFAITSRNAFLLEDCSSNLNDCVISITRIENRFNLPRCNRSSSMSCYLEEDSAGEDFLSLKRLETAGCRVLFSSVMVGLIGNNSRTLPVTMEFQLLELGWWVRGDCGCDGNAVCRNVSVENQRVGYRCYCNEGYAGDGFIAGDGCRRG
;
A
#
# COMPACT_ATOMS: atom_id res chain seq x y z
N MET A 1 -53.71 -20.93 -54.93
CA MET A 1 -53.44 -22.09 -54.04
C MET A 1 -51.92 -22.23 -53.99
N LEU A 2 -51.24 -21.47 -53.12
CA LEU A 2 -50.72 -21.95 -51.83
C LEU A 2 -50.08 -23.35 -51.94
N LEU A 3 -48.75 -23.45 -51.87
CA LEU A 3 -48.08 -24.23 -50.82
C LEU A 3 -46.57 -23.93 -50.75
N HIS A 4 -46.05 -24.07 -49.54
CA HIS A 4 -44.91 -23.36 -48.95
C HIS A 4 -43.52 -23.91 -49.30
N LEU A 5 -42.57 -23.01 -49.56
CA LEU A 5 -41.13 -23.27 -49.45
C LEU A 5 -40.69 -22.94 -48.01
N LEU A 6 -40.48 -23.98 -47.20
CA LEU A 6 -39.89 -23.87 -45.86
C LEU A 6 -38.36 -23.80 -46.00
N PHE A 7 -37.78 -22.61 -45.87
CA PHE A 7 -36.36 -22.44 -45.58
C PHE A 7 -36.14 -22.64 -44.08
N PHE A 8 -35.65 -23.81 -43.67
CA PHE A 8 -35.15 -24.02 -42.31
C PHE A 8 -33.74 -23.40 -42.20
N SER A 9 -33.68 -22.15 -41.73
CA SER A 9 -32.42 -21.55 -41.27
C SER A 9 -32.13 -22.06 -39.86
N VAL A 10 -31.24 -23.04 -39.73
CA VAL A 10 -30.71 -23.49 -38.44
C VAL A 10 -29.75 -22.43 -37.93
N ILE A 11 -30.20 -21.58 -37.01
CA ILE A 11 -29.35 -20.64 -36.29
C ILE A 11 -28.64 -21.43 -35.18
N LEU A 12 -27.37 -21.74 -35.38
CA LEU A 12 -26.51 -22.36 -34.38
C LEU A 12 -26.10 -21.27 -33.37
N THR A 13 -26.85 -21.15 -32.26
CA THR A 13 -26.46 -20.29 -31.14
C THR A 13 -25.27 -20.91 -30.43
N ILE A 14 -24.07 -20.40 -30.69
CA ILE A 14 -22.87 -20.73 -29.95
C ILE A 14 -23.01 -20.04 -28.58
N THR A 15 -23.55 -20.74 -27.59
CA THR A 15 -23.49 -20.30 -26.20
C THR A 15 -22.06 -20.50 -25.72
N SER A 16 -21.24 -19.46 -25.84
CA SER A 16 -19.96 -19.40 -25.16
C SER A 16 -20.23 -19.48 -23.65
N PRO A 17 -19.71 -20.48 -22.92
CA PRO A 17 -19.82 -20.50 -21.47
C PRO A 17 -19.13 -19.24 -20.94
N SER A 18 -19.90 -18.39 -20.27
CA SER A 18 -19.34 -17.29 -19.48
C SER A 18 -18.30 -17.88 -18.53
N PRO A 19 -17.09 -17.29 -18.41
CA PRO A 19 -16.16 -17.72 -17.38
C PRO A 19 -16.85 -17.53 -16.04
N THR A 20 -17.27 -18.62 -15.41
CA THR A 20 -17.63 -18.63 -14.00
C THR A 20 -16.35 -18.26 -13.26
N SER A 21 -16.23 -17.01 -12.83
CA SER A 21 -15.24 -16.64 -11.84
C SER A 21 -15.52 -17.51 -10.63
N VAL A 22 -14.73 -18.56 -10.43
CA VAL A 22 -14.68 -19.24 -9.15
C VAL A 22 -14.34 -18.13 -8.16
N GLN A 23 -15.30 -17.77 -7.31
CA GLN A 23 -15.07 -16.81 -6.26
C GLN A 23 -14.14 -17.51 -5.27
N THR A 24 -12.84 -17.41 -5.54
CA THR A 24 -11.80 -17.95 -4.68
C THR A 24 -11.99 -17.26 -3.33
N ASN A 25 -12.21 -18.03 -2.28
CA ASN A 25 -12.35 -17.45 -0.94
C ASN A 25 -11.03 -16.80 -0.54
N CYS A 26 -11.09 -15.61 0.08
CA CYS A 26 -9.91 -14.95 0.60
C CYS A 26 -9.37 -15.67 1.85
N THR A 27 -8.16 -16.23 1.78
CA THR A 27 -7.44 -16.79 2.92
C THR A 27 -6.72 -15.69 3.67
N ARG A 28 -7.16 -15.38 4.89
CA ARG A 28 -6.57 -14.33 5.75
C ARG A 28 -5.55 -14.83 6.78
N VAL A 29 -5.21 -16.11 6.76
CA VAL A 29 -4.31 -16.75 7.72
C VAL A 29 -3.04 -17.22 7.01
N CYS A 30 -1.89 -16.84 7.58
CA CYS A 30 -0.56 -17.31 7.19
C CYS A 30 0.01 -18.16 8.33
N SER A 31 0.52 -19.36 8.04
CA SER A 31 1.00 -20.29 9.06
C SER A 31 2.33 -20.92 8.67
N ASP A 32 3.17 -21.18 9.67
CA ASP A 32 4.45 -21.91 9.56
C ASP A 32 4.37 -23.33 10.17
N GLY A 33 3.17 -23.79 10.52
CA GLY A 33 2.93 -25.06 11.22
C GLY A 33 3.22 -25.03 12.73
N ARG A 34 3.76 -23.93 13.28
CA ARG A 34 3.96 -23.71 14.73
C ARG A 34 3.09 -22.59 15.28
N GLY A 35 2.68 -21.65 14.42
CA GLY A 35 1.77 -20.56 14.74
C GLY A 35 0.97 -20.10 13.51
N THR A 36 0.06 -19.16 13.76
CA THR A 36 -0.79 -18.57 12.72
C THR A 36 -0.83 -17.05 12.90
N ASN A 37 -0.47 -16.32 11.85
CA ASN A 37 -0.63 -14.88 11.74
C ASN A 37 -1.85 -14.59 10.87
N SER A 38 -2.79 -13.83 11.40
CA SER A 38 -4.00 -13.43 10.67
C SER A 38 -3.96 -11.95 10.34
N VAL A 39 -4.50 -11.58 9.18
CA VAL A 39 -4.62 -10.19 8.75
C VAL A 39 -6.10 -9.78 8.67
N PRO A 40 -6.44 -8.50 8.93
CA PRO A 40 -7.81 -8.02 8.81
C PRO A 40 -8.24 -7.99 7.32
N TYR A 41 -9.53 -8.12 7.04
CA TYR A 41 -10.05 -7.75 5.72
C TYR A 41 -9.76 -6.25 5.51
N PRO A 42 -9.38 -5.78 4.30
CA PRO A 42 -9.38 -6.46 3.00
C PRO A 42 -8.12 -7.29 2.65
N PHE A 43 -7.20 -7.47 3.59
CA PHE A 43 -5.94 -8.16 3.35
C PHE A 43 -6.08 -9.68 3.41
N GLY A 44 -5.23 -10.38 2.67
CA GLY A 44 -5.03 -11.82 2.81
C GLY A 44 -3.99 -12.35 1.82
N PHE A 45 -3.93 -13.67 1.66
CA PHE A 45 -2.78 -14.38 1.06
C PHE A 45 -3.11 -15.16 -0.21
N SER A 46 -4.34 -15.05 -0.70
CA SER A 46 -4.85 -15.78 -1.87
C SER A 46 -5.42 -14.83 -2.92
N ASP A 47 -5.60 -15.30 -4.15
CA ASP A 47 -6.18 -14.53 -5.26
C ASP A 47 -7.59 -14.00 -5.01
N GLY A 48 -8.31 -14.59 -4.05
CA GLY A 48 -9.64 -14.13 -3.62
C GLY A 48 -9.64 -12.86 -2.77
N CYS A 49 -8.48 -12.36 -2.36
CA CYS A 49 -8.38 -11.21 -1.47
C CYS A 49 -8.29 -9.91 -2.25
N GLU A 50 -8.97 -8.88 -1.77
CA GLU A 50 -8.92 -7.52 -2.34
C GLU A 50 -7.50 -6.96 -2.31
N ILE A 51 -6.76 -7.19 -1.21
CA ILE A 51 -5.35 -6.83 -1.09
C ILE A 51 -4.54 -8.09 -0.78
N ARG A 52 -3.88 -8.61 -1.81
CA ARG A 52 -3.04 -9.80 -1.69
C ARG A 52 -1.66 -9.44 -1.14
N LEU A 53 -1.29 -10.11 -0.06
CA LEU A 53 0.01 -10.11 0.57
C LEU A 53 0.69 -11.47 0.36
N ASP A 54 2.00 -11.50 0.59
CA ASP A 54 2.79 -12.73 0.52
C ASP A 54 2.90 -13.39 1.90
N CYS A 55 2.66 -14.70 1.95
CA CYS A 55 2.87 -15.52 3.13
C CYS A 55 4.16 -16.34 2.94
N THR A 56 5.16 -16.11 3.79
CA THR A 56 6.40 -16.89 3.73
C THR A 56 6.22 -18.26 4.39
N ALA A 57 7.11 -19.21 4.08
CA ALA A 57 7.15 -20.51 4.75
C ALA A 57 7.40 -20.41 6.28
N ALA A 58 7.97 -19.29 6.73
CA ALA A 58 8.15 -18.97 8.14
C ALA A 58 6.91 -18.26 8.76
N GLY A 59 5.80 -18.20 8.04
CA GLY A 59 4.55 -17.59 8.53
C GLY A 59 4.58 -16.07 8.55
N GLN A 60 5.51 -15.42 7.85
CA GLN A 60 5.62 -13.96 7.82
C GLN A 60 4.75 -13.36 6.73
N THR A 61 4.15 -12.21 7.04
CA THR A 61 3.36 -11.40 6.12
C THR A 61 4.25 -10.39 5.42
N ASN A 62 4.27 -10.39 4.09
CA ASN A 62 5.14 -9.52 3.30
C ASN A 62 4.40 -8.79 2.17
N VAL A 63 5.00 -7.69 1.72
CA VAL A 63 4.80 -7.09 0.39
C VAL A 63 6.07 -7.37 -0.41
N GLY A 64 6.03 -8.35 -1.32
CA GLY A 64 7.22 -8.86 -1.97
C GLY A 64 8.21 -9.41 -0.94
N THR A 65 9.40 -8.81 -0.87
CA THR A 65 10.45 -9.22 0.08
C THR A 65 10.43 -8.45 1.40
N TYR A 66 9.53 -7.48 1.55
CA TYR A 66 9.50 -6.57 2.69
C TYR A 66 8.45 -6.99 3.71
N ASN A 67 8.85 -7.08 4.98
CA ASN A 67 7.99 -7.61 6.03
C ASN A 67 7.02 -6.56 6.56
N VAL A 68 5.73 -6.89 6.57
CA VAL A 68 4.67 -6.06 7.14
C VAL A 68 4.78 -6.10 8.67
N GLN A 69 4.99 -4.94 9.27
CA GLN A 69 5.12 -4.75 10.72
C GLN A 69 3.77 -4.54 11.41
N ASN A 70 2.88 -3.76 10.78
CA ASN A 70 1.59 -3.42 11.34
C ASN A 70 0.59 -3.01 10.25
N ILE A 71 -0.70 -3.28 10.49
CA ILE A 71 -1.81 -2.89 9.60
C ILE A 71 -2.84 -2.16 10.45
N THR A 72 -3.25 -0.97 10.03
CA THR A 72 -4.29 -0.16 10.66
C THR A 72 -5.47 0.04 9.70
N SER A 73 -6.46 0.82 10.11
CA SER A 73 -7.64 1.15 9.30
C SER A 73 -7.35 1.96 8.03
N ASP A 74 -6.14 2.51 7.89
CA ASP A 74 -5.84 3.46 6.84
C ASP A 74 -4.43 3.30 6.25
N HIS A 75 -3.53 2.63 6.98
CA HIS A 75 -2.16 2.43 6.54
C HIS A 75 -1.61 1.04 6.90
N MET A 76 -0.55 0.66 6.23
CA MET A 76 0.24 -0.54 6.49
C MET A 76 1.70 -0.11 6.62
N MET A 77 2.35 -0.50 7.71
CA MET A 77 3.75 -0.23 7.95
C MET A 77 4.58 -1.43 7.52
N VAL A 78 5.58 -1.20 6.68
CA VAL A 78 6.44 -2.22 6.11
C VAL A 78 7.89 -1.91 6.47
N ASN A 79 8.66 -2.94 6.83
CA ASN A 79 10.08 -2.74 7.06
C ASN A 79 10.77 -2.32 5.75
N PHE A 80 11.68 -1.38 5.84
CA PHE A 80 12.38 -0.86 4.67
C PHE A 80 13.85 -0.61 4.99
N PRO A 81 14.63 -1.70 5.13
CA PRO A 81 15.98 -1.62 5.66
C PRO A 81 16.91 -0.84 4.74
N ALA A 82 17.96 -0.28 5.35
CA ALA A 82 19.07 0.32 4.61
C ALA A 82 19.71 -0.71 3.67
N ASN A 83 19.78 -0.39 2.38
CA ASN A 83 20.33 -1.29 1.37
C ASN A 83 21.04 -0.50 0.26
N CYS A 84 22.33 -0.78 0.06
CA CYS A 84 23.16 -0.14 -0.95
C CYS A 84 23.00 -0.71 -2.36
N ASP A 85 22.48 -1.93 -2.45
CA ASP A 85 22.26 -2.63 -3.71
C ASP A 85 20.82 -2.43 -4.22
N ARG A 86 20.00 -1.63 -3.52
CA ARG A 86 18.62 -1.34 -3.92
C ARG A 86 18.61 -0.27 -5.00
N GLU A 87 18.35 -0.71 -6.23
CA GLU A 87 18.06 0.17 -7.36
C GLU A 87 16.82 1.03 -7.09
N PHE A 88 16.85 2.29 -7.56
CA PHE A 88 15.76 3.23 -7.35
C PHE A 88 14.41 2.73 -7.91
N GLU A 89 14.45 2.04 -9.04
CA GLU A 89 13.30 1.47 -9.74
C GLU A 89 12.47 0.53 -8.86
N GLN A 90 13.06 -0.06 -7.82
CA GLN A 90 12.34 -0.92 -6.88
C GLN A 90 11.28 -0.17 -6.07
N ILE A 91 11.29 1.17 -6.03
CA ILE A 91 10.21 1.98 -5.43
C ILE A 91 8.84 1.65 -6.05
N GLN A 92 8.83 1.23 -7.31
CA GLN A 92 7.61 0.92 -8.06
C GLN A 92 6.85 -0.30 -7.52
N LEU A 93 7.51 -1.18 -6.74
CA LEU A 93 6.83 -2.26 -6.01
C LEU A 93 5.68 -1.72 -5.14
N PHE A 94 5.84 -0.50 -4.62
CA PHE A 94 4.91 0.13 -3.70
C PHE A 94 3.98 1.16 -4.35
N ASN A 95 4.13 1.42 -5.66
CA ASN A 95 3.37 2.46 -6.35
C ASN A 95 2.60 1.94 -7.58
N ASN A 96 3.07 0.87 -8.23
CA ASN A 96 2.36 0.19 -9.31
C ASN A 96 1.34 -0.84 -8.80
N ASN A 97 1.23 -1.04 -7.49
CA ASN A 97 0.16 -1.83 -6.93
C ASN A 97 -1.14 -1.04 -6.98
N SER A 98 -2.19 -1.67 -7.48
CA SER A 98 -3.44 -0.97 -7.72
C SER A 98 -4.30 -0.84 -6.44
N ASN A 99 -3.85 -1.30 -5.26
CA ASN A 99 -4.56 -1.26 -3.96
C ASN A 99 -3.82 -0.48 -2.87
N PHE A 100 -2.57 -0.09 -3.07
CA PHE A 100 -1.84 0.69 -2.09
C PHE A 100 -0.75 1.53 -2.75
N ALA A 101 -0.40 2.63 -2.09
CA ALA A 101 0.64 3.55 -2.52
C ALA A 101 1.40 4.12 -1.31
N ILE A 102 2.59 4.65 -1.56
CA ILE A 102 3.42 5.31 -0.55
C ILE A 102 2.71 6.59 -0.06
N THR A 103 2.60 6.78 1.25
CA THR A 103 2.01 8.00 1.81
C THR A 103 2.99 9.18 1.78
N SER A 104 2.46 10.40 1.82
CA SER A 104 3.27 11.63 1.93
C SER A 104 4.06 11.75 3.25
N ARG A 105 3.79 10.87 4.23
CA ARG A 105 4.50 10.80 5.52
C ARG A 105 5.87 10.13 5.45
N ASN A 106 6.31 9.73 4.27
CA ASN A 106 7.59 9.08 4.07
C ASN A 106 8.62 10.09 3.54
N ALA A 107 9.76 10.17 4.21
CA ALA A 107 10.99 10.69 3.62
C ALA A 107 11.82 9.53 3.05
N PHE A 108 12.51 9.77 1.94
CA PHE A 108 13.42 8.82 1.33
C PHE A 108 14.86 9.28 1.41
N LEU A 109 15.74 8.33 1.72
CA LEU A 109 17.18 8.50 1.69
C LEU A 109 17.70 7.89 0.39
N LEU A 110 18.45 8.68 -0.37
CA LEU A 110 18.85 8.37 -1.74
C LEU A 110 20.35 8.62 -1.90
N GLU A 111 21.02 7.87 -2.77
CA GLU A 111 22.40 8.14 -3.17
C GLU A 111 22.55 8.21 -4.70
N ASP A 112 23.63 8.88 -5.11
CA ASP A 112 24.04 9.02 -6.50
C ASP A 112 22.94 9.61 -7.40
N CYS A 113 22.38 10.74 -6.96
CA CYS A 113 21.39 11.51 -7.71
C CYS A 113 22.05 12.48 -8.71
N SER A 114 21.40 12.65 -9.86
CA SER A 114 21.83 13.59 -10.90
C SER A 114 21.49 15.04 -10.52
N SER A 115 20.41 15.24 -9.77
CA SER A 115 20.03 16.52 -9.18
C SER A 115 20.07 16.45 -7.66
N ASN A 116 20.32 17.59 -7.01
CA ASN A 116 20.41 17.64 -5.56
C ASN A 116 19.00 17.73 -4.94
N LEU A 117 18.63 16.74 -4.12
CA LEU A 117 17.42 16.75 -3.29
C LEU A 117 17.83 16.95 -1.83
N ASN A 118 17.49 18.11 -1.25
CA ASN A 118 17.73 18.44 0.16
C ASN A 118 16.46 18.96 0.80
N ASP A 119 15.35 18.24 0.62
CA ASP A 119 14.05 18.63 1.15
C ASP A 119 13.97 18.42 2.68
N CYS A 120 14.95 17.71 3.26
CA CYS A 120 15.03 17.47 4.70
C CYS A 120 16.46 17.60 5.27
N VAL A 121 16.59 18.00 6.54
CA VAL A 121 17.87 18.15 7.24
C VAL A 121 18.09 16.98 8.20
N ILE A 122 18.75 15.92 7.74
CA ILE A 122 19.14 14.78 8.57
C ILE A 122 20.67 14.66 8.63
N SER A 123 21.20 14.56 9.85
CA SER A 123 22.64 14.34 10.05
C SER A 123 23.04 12.95 9.56
N ILE A 124 23.99 12.88 8.64
CA ILE A 124 24.57 11.61 8.13
C ILE A 124 25.06 10.72 9.28
N THR A 125 25.70 11.30 10.30
CA THR A 125 26.16 10.54 11.46
C THR A 125 25.02 9.89 12.26
N ARG A 126 23.83 10.50 12.29
CA ARG A 126 22.65 9.90 12.92
C ARG A 126 22.11 8.74 12.10
N ILE A 127 22.14 8.87 10.78
CA ILE A 127 21.76 7.81 9.82
C ILE A 127 22.68 6.60 10.01
N GLU A 128 24.00 6.80 9.94
CA GLU A 128 24.99 5.73 10.06
C GLU A 128 24.86 5.00 11.42
N ASN A 129 24.73 5.74 12.52
CA ASN A 129 24.55 5.16 13.85
C ASN A 129 23.22 4.42 14.01
N ARG A 130 22.12 4.95 13.46
CA ARG A 130 20.79 4.33 13.58
C ARG A 130 20.66 3.07 12.75
N PHE A 131 21.26 3.05 11.57
CA PHE A 131 21.22 1.89 10.67
C PHE A 131 22.32 0.87 10.95
N ASN A 132 23.36 1.26 11.71
CA ASN A 132 24.57 0.47 11.90
C ASN A 132 25.20 0.06 10.56
N LEU A 133 25.13 0.94 9.57
CA LEU A 133 25.59 0.72 8.21
C LEU A 133 26.24 2.01 7.70
N PRO A 134 27.49 1.98 7.19
CA PRO A 134 28.09 3.15 6.57
C PRO A 134 27.35 3.52 5.28
N ARG A 135 27.55 4.76 4.80
CA ARG A 135 27.10 5.17 3.45
C ARG A 135 27.56 4.19 2.37
N CYS A 136 26.74 4.03 1.34
CA CYS A 136 27.03 3.12 0.24
C CYS A 136 28.24 3.59 -0.56
N ASN A 137 28.33 4.90 -0.76
CA ASN A 137 29.52 5.54 -1.30
C ASN A 137 30.00 6.66 -0.37
N ARG A 138 31.22 6.54 0.14
CA ARG A 138 31.83 7.54 1.03
C ARG A 138 32.07 8.90 0.36
N SER A 139 32.14 8.92 -0.97
CA SER A 139 32.41 10.12 -1.77
C SER A 139 31.14 10.90 -2.18
N SER A 140 29.97 10.28 -2.12
CA SER A 140 28.71 10.94 -2.48
C SER A 140 27.99 11.48 -1.24
N SER A 141 27.25 12.57 -1.43
CA SER A 141 26.34 13.11 -0.43
C SER A 141 25.02 12.34 -0.50
N MET A 142 24.52 11.89 0.65
CA MET A 142 23.16 11.37 0.77
C MET A 142 22.18 12.49 0.45
N SER A 143 21.25 12.21 -0.46
CA SER A 143 20.12 13.09 -0.76
C SER A 143 18.92 12.67 0.09
N CYS A 144 18.13 13.65 0.52
CA CYS A 144 16.89 13.40 1.23
C CYS A 144 15.72 14.02 0.47
N TYR A 145 14.72 13.19 0.21
CA TYR A 145 13.45 13.62 -0.34
C TYR A 145 12.37 13.56 0.74
N LEU A 146 11.56 14.60 0.81
CA LEU A 146 10.34 14.66 1.58
C LEU A 146 9.34 15.48 0.76
N GLU A 147 8.11 14.99 0.63
CA GLU A 147 7.05 15.76 -0.02
C GLU A 147 6.73 16.97 0.86
N GLU A 148 6.80 18.17 0.29
CA GLU A 148 6.32 19.37 0.99
C GLU A 148 4.80 19.29 1.10
N ASP A 149 4.27 19.69 2.25
CA ASP A 149 2.85 19.61 2.62
C ASP A 149 1.95 20.32 1.58
N SER A 150 1.63 19.65 0.47
CA SER A 150 0.61 20.07 -0.47
C SER A 150 -0.73 19.78 0.19
N ALA A 151 -1.36 20.84 0.72
CA ALA A 151 -2.57 20.79 1.52
C ALA A 151 -3.58 19.72 1.06
N GLY A 152 -3.55 18.56 1.73
CA GLY A 152 -4.56 17.50 1.59
C GLY A 152 -4.19 16.28 0.74
N GLU A 153 -2.96 16.13 0.22
CA GLU A 153 -2.54 14.91 -0.48
C GLU A 153 -2.02 13.84 0.51
N ASP A 154 -2.76 12.73 0.63
CA ASP A 154 -2.40 11.59 1.51
C ASP A 154 -1.22 10.75 0.96
N PHE A 155 -0.94 10.88 -0.34
CA PHE A 155 0.01 10.03 -1.07
C PHE A 155 1.13 10.84 -1.72
N LEU A 156 2.30 10.21 -1.82
CA LEU A 156 3.52 10.83 -2.34
C LEU A 156 3.53 10.77 -3.88
N SER A 157 3.86 11.89 -4.54
CA SER A 157 4.05 11.91 -5.99
C SER A 157 5.50 11.57 -6.34
N LEU A 158 5.71 10.48 -7.08
CA LEU A 158 7.06 10.03 -7.45
C LEU A 158 7.74 10.91 -8.51
N LYS A 159 7.01 11.86 -9.13
CA LYS A 159 7.50 12.63 -10.28
C LYS A 159 8.81 13.37 -10.01
N ARG A 160 8.96 14.01 -8.84
CA ARG A 160 10.19 14.73 -8.47
C ARG A 160 11.35 13.77 -8.21
N LEU A 161 11.07 12.66 -7.52
CA LEU A 161 12.03 11.60 -7.25
C LEU A 161 12.58 10.98 -8.55
N GLU A 162 11.68 10.62 -9.47
CA GLU A 162 12.03 10.06 -10.79
C GLU A 162 12.86 11.06 -11.61
N THR A 163 12.50 12.34 -11.57
CA THR A 163 13.24 13.40 -12.27
C THR A 163 14.64 13.61 -11.69
N ALA A 164 14.85 13.30 -10.41
CA ALA A 164 16.15 13.51 -9.76
C ALA A 164 17.25 12.55 -10.22
N GLY A 165 16.88 11.44 -10.86
CA GLY A 165 17.82 10.49 -11.45
C GLY A 165 18.77 9.88 -10.41
N CYS A 166 18.22 9.47 -9.26
CA CYS A 166 18.94 8.74 -8.22
C CYS A 166 19.12 7.29 -8.60
N ARG A 167 20.31 6.73 -8.35
CA ARG A 167 20.60 5.32 -8.64
C ARG A 167 20.22 4.40 -7.49
N VAL A 168 20.37 4.86 -6.25
CA VAL A 168 20.22 4.03 -5.05
C VAL A 168 19.06 4.54 -4.19
N LEU A 169 18.10 3.65 -3.92
CA LEU A 169 17.04 3.86 -2.93
C LEU A 169 17.46 3.24 -1.60
N PHE A 170 18.19 4.02 -0.82
CA PHE A 170 18.89 3.51 0.34
C PHE A 170 17.95 3.04 1.45
N SER A 171 17.07 3.91 1.93
CA SER A 171 16.10 3.60 2.99
C SER A 171 14.99 4.66 3.07
N SER A 172 14.13 4.57 4.07
CA SER A 172 13.03 5.50 4.34
C SER A 172 13.02 5.91 5.82
N VAL A 173 12.40 7.06 6.06
CA VAL A 173 12.09 7.56 7.39
C VAL A 173 10.63 7.96 7.39
N MET A 174 9.81 7.27 8.17
CA MET A 174 8.40 7.61 8.37
C MET A 174 8.30 8.74 9.41
N VAL A 175 7.58 9.81 9.09
CA VAL A 175 7.35 10.96 9.97
C VAL A 175 5.92 10.90 10.52
N GLY A 176 5.80 10.66 11.82
CA GLY A 176 4.52 10.63 12.52
C GLY A 176 4.23 11.94 13.26
N LEU A 177 2.98 12.41 13.20
CA LEU A 177 2.46 13.49 14.05
C LEU A 177 1.58 12.87 15.14
N ILE A 178 1.87 13.14 16.42
CA ILE A 178 1.06 12.60 17.52
C ILE A 178 -0.03 13.62 17.92
N GLY A 179 -1.28 13.43 17.50
CA GLY A 179 -2.44 14.21 18.00
C GLY A 179 -3.22 14.98 16.92
N ASN A 180 -4.21 15.77 17.33
CA ASN A 180 -5.28 16.27 16.44
C ASN A 180 -5.08 17.74 15.97
N ASN A 181 -4.08 18.46 16.48
CA ASN A 181 -3.84 19.89 16.18
C ASN A 181 -2.39 20.12 15.71
N SER A 182 -2.17 20.40 14.43
CA SER A 182 -0.85 20.28 13.77
C SER A 182 0.31 21.16 14.28
N ARG A 183 0.07 22.18 15.12
CA ARG A 183 1.09 23.19 15.46
C ARG A 183 1.89 22.93 16.74
N THR A 184 1.51 21.95 17.56
CA THR A 184 2.13 21.73 18.89
C THR A 184 2.40 20.25 19.21
N LEU A 185 2.38 19.37 18.22
CA LEU A 185 2.46 17.93 18.45
C LEU A 185 3.91 17.43 18.42
N PRO A 186 4.28 16.48 19.30
CA PRO A 186 5.54 15.80 19.17
C PRO A 186 5.58 15.02 17.85
N VAL A 187 6.68 15.16 17.13
CA VAL A 187 6.96 14.48 15.88
C VAL A 187 7.80 13.24 16.18
N THR A 188 7.36 12.08 15.69
CA THR A 188 8.16 10.85 15.72
C THR A 188 8.77 10.59 14.36
N MET A 189 9.97 10.01 14.37
CA MET A 189 10.68 9.63 13.15
C MET A 189 11.08 8.17 13.28
N GLU A 190 10.45 7.31 12.49
CA GLU A 190 10.75 5.88 12.46
C GLU A 190 11.60 5.54 11.24
N PHE A 191 12.84 5.18 11.54
CA PHE A 191 13.87 4.82 10.58
C PHE A 191 13.69 3.38 10.08
N GLN A 192 13.94 3.14 8.79
CA GLN A 192 13.76 1.83 8.14
C GLN A 192 12.31 1.35 8.13
N LEU A 193 11.35 2.28 8.12
CA LEU A 193 9.93 2.00 8.08
C LEU A 193 9.29 2.77 6.93
N LEU A 194 8.44 2.09 6.17
CA LEU A 194 7.70 2.65 5.05
C LEU A 194 6.21 2.55 5.35
N GLU A 195 5.51 3.68 5.30
CA GLU A 195 4.05 3.75 5.45
C GLU A 195 3.38 3.69 4.07
N LEU A 196 2.49 2.72 3.89
CA LEU A 196 1.69 2.56 2.69
C LEU A 196 0.22 2.83 3.03
N GLY A 197 -0.43 3.72 2.30
CA GLY A 197 -1.88 3.89 2.36
C GLY A 197 -2.53 2.88 1.41
N TRP A 198 -3.66 2.28 1.80
CA TRP A 198 -4.30 1.20 1.02
C TRP A 198 -5.77 1.48 0.69
N TRP A 199 -6.38 0.80 -0.26
CA TRP A 199 -7.80 0.96 -0.59
C TRP A 199 -8.39 -0.32 -1.22
N VAL A 200 -9.72 -0.44 -1.13
CA VAL A 200 -10.51 -1.40 -1.90
C VAL A 200 -11.00 -0.72 -3.17
N ARG A 201 -10.93 -1.40 -4.32
CA ARG A 201 -11.38 -0.82 -5.60
C ARG A 201 -12.89 -0.89 -5.74
N GLY A 202 -13.42 -0.02 -6.60
CA GLY A 202 -14.83 -0.02 -6.97
C GLY A 202 -15.69 0.82 -6.04
N ASP A 203 -16.94 0.38 -5.91
CA ASP A 203 -17.99 1.08 -5.17
C ASP A 203 -18.09 0.63 -3.72
N CYS A 204 -18.57 1.53 -2.86
CA CYS A 204 -18.65 1.32 -1.43
C CYS A 204 -19.43 0.06 -1.05
N GLY A 205 -18.72 -0.93 -0.50
CA GLY A 205 -19.27 -2.12 0.15
C GLY A 205 -19.15 -2.08 1.68
N CYS A 206 -19.57 -0.99 2.31
CA CYS A 206 -19.43 -0.78 3.76
C CYS A 206 -20.63 -1.31 4.55
N ASP A 207 -20.37 -1.80 5.77
CA ASP A 207 -21.40 -2.22 6.73
C ASP A 207 -22.42 -1.08 6.98
N GLY A 208 -23.67 -1.44 7.34
CA GLY A 208 -24.70 -0.44 7.63
C GLY A 208 -24.37 0.50 8.79
N ASN A 209 -23.43 0.13 9.67
CA ASN A 209 -22.90 0.98 10.74
C ASN A 209 -21.50 1.53 10.43
N ALA A 210 -21.14 1.64 9.15
CA ALA A 210 -19.89 2.25 8.70
C ALA A 210 -20.14 3.43 7.76
N VAL A 211 -19.16 4.33 7.70
CA VAL A 211 -19.09 5.41 6.71
C VAL A 211 -18.07 5.03 5.64
N CYS A 212 -18.49 5.13 4.37
CA CYS A 212 -17.58 5.01 3.25
C CYS A 212 -16.83 6.32 3.03
N ARG A 213 -15.51 6.24 2.84
CA ARG A 213 -14.69 7.39 2.41
C ARG A 213 -13.92 7.00 1.16
N ASN A 214 -13.98 7.87 0.16
CA ASN A 214 -13.20 7.70 -1.07
C ASN A 214 -11.72 7.95 -0.77
N VAL A 215 -10.86 7.16 -1.44
CA VAL A 215 -9.42 7.36 -1.46
C VAL A 215 -9.05 7.87 -2.84
N SER A 216 -8.27 8.95 -2.88
CA SER A 216 -7.80 9.55 -4.12
C SER A 216 -6.28 9.64 -4.12
N VAL A 217 -5.68 9.44 -5.29
CA VAL A 217 -4.25 9.62 -5.56
C VAL A 217 -4.17 10.61 -6.73
N GLU A 218 -3.40 11.68 -6.59
CA GLU A 218 -3.28 12.74 -7.60
C GLU A 218 -4.66 13.26 -8.07
N ASN A 219 -5.56 13.52 -7.11
CA ASN A 219 -6.95 13.96 -7.33
C ASN A 219 -7.84 13.01 -8.14
N GLN A 220 -7.42 11.75 -8.33
CA GLN A 220 -8.22 10.71 -8.98
C GLN A 220 -8.68 9.67 -7.96
N ARG A 221 -9.98 9.35 -7.95
CA ARG A 221 -10.52 8.30 -7.08
C ARG A 221 -9.95 6.95 -7.50
N VAL A 222 -9.21 6.31 -6.59
CA VAL A 222 -8.62 4.98 -6.78
C VAL A 222 -9.42 3.88 -6.08
N GLY A 223 -10.20 4.24 -5.07
CA GLY A 223 -10.99 3.28 -4.30
C GLY A 223 -11.70 3.91 -3.11
N TYR A 224 -11.98 3.06 -2.11
CA TYR A 224 -12.63 3.46 -0.88
C TYR A 224 -12.10 2.68 0.33
N ARG A 225 -12.42 3.21 1.51
CA ARG A 225 -12.29 2.56 2.82
C ARG A 225 -13.59 2.71 3.59
N CYS A 226 -13.81 1.80 4.54
CA CYS A 226 -14.96 1.84 5.44
C CYS A 226 -14.48 2.11 6.86
N TYR A 227 -15.20 2.97 7.59
CA TYR A 227 -14.89 3.32 8.97
C TYR A 227 -16.13 3.12 9.82
N CYS A 228 -16.03 2.31 10.88
CA CYS A 228 -17.14 2.12 11.79
C CYS A 228 -17.57 3.45 12.44
N ASN A 229 -18.88 3.63 12.59
CA ASN A 229 -19.47 4.73 13.33
C ASN A 229 -19.05 4.68 14.81
N GLU A 230 -19.13 5.82 15.49
CA GLU A 230 -18.87 5.90 16.92
C GLU A 230 -19.71 4.86 17.69
N GLY A 231 -19.06 4.13 18.62
CA GLY A 231 -19.67 3.03 19.37
C GLY A 231 -19.62 1.66 18.66
N TYR A 232 -19.01 1.57 17.49
CA TYR A 232 -18.82 0.32 16.76
C TYR A 232 -17.33 0.08 16.46
N ALA A 233 -16.94 -1.20 16.38
CA ALA A 233 -15.59 -1.63 16.03
C ALA A 233 -15.63 -2.79 15.02
N GLY A 234 -14.58 -2.88 14.20
CA GLY A 234 -14.40 -3.89 13.16
C GLY A 234 -13.70 -3.32 11.93
N ASP A 235 -13.68 -4.09 10.84
CA ASP A 235 -13.07 -3.65 9.58
C ASP A 235 -13.97 -2.73 8.74
N GLY A 236 -15.27 -2.69 9.06
CA GLY A 236 -16.24 -1.81 8.41
C GLY A 236 -16.78 -2.28 7.06
N PHE A 237 -16.36 -3.44 6.55
CA PHE A 237 -16.79 -3.94 5.24
C PHE A 237 -17.87 -5.02 5.37
N ILE A 238 -18.85 -5.02 4.47
CA ILE A 238 -19.90 -6.08 4.43
C ILE A 238 -19.29 -7.45 4.15
N ALA A 239 -18.27 -7.49 3.30
CA ALA A 239 -17.57 -8.73 2.93
C ALA A 239 -16.58 -9.21 4.02
N GLY A 240 -16.32 -8.38 5.02
CA GLY A 240 -15.43 -8.67 6.15
C GLY A 240 -16.20 -9.03 7.42
N ASP A 241 -15.65 -8.64 8.55
CA ASP A 241 -16.21 -8.83 9.88
C ASP A 241 -17.31 -7.79 10.20
N GLY A 242 -17.37 -6.70 9.42
CA GLY A 242 -18.36 -5.63 9.52
C GLY A 242 -18.11 -4.70 10.69
N CYS A 243 -19.15 -4.00 11.14
CA CYS A 243 -19.10 -3.16 12.34
C CYS A 243 -19.99 -3.75 13.43
N ARG A 244 -19.41 -4.00 14.62
CA ARG A 244 -20.12 -4.58 15.77
C ARG A 244 -20.04 -3.65 16.96
N ARG A 245 -21.11 -3.59 17.76
CA ARG A 245 -21.10 -2.84 19.02
C ARG A 245 -20.12 -3.48 19.99
N GLY A 246 -19.29 -2.64 20.60
CA GLY A 246 -18.46 -3.00 21.76
C GLY A 246 -19.26 -3.03 23.06
#